data_AF-A0A8S2MIB8-F1
#
_entry.id   AF-A0A8S2MIB8-F1
#
_cell.length_a   1.000
_cell.length_b   1.000
_cell.length_c   1.000
_cell.angle_alpha   90.00
_cell.angle_beta   90.00
_cell.angle_gamma   90.00
#
_symmetry.space_group_name_H-M   'P 1'
#
loop_
_entity.id
_entity.type
_entity.pdbx_description
1 polymer ?
#
loop_
_entity_poly.entity_id
_entity_poly.type
_entity_poly.pdbx_seq_one_letter_code
_entity_poly.pdbx_strand_id
1 'polypeptide(L)'
;IPLIIYYDVSNAGQCEIFLIEYSYYYLYVFQISLHGLIPIIFLSILGLLTFKQLKLIAKHNPSNHLNSDRQLVHMRLLMSIAIILSSIPHCIEQIHEVVFSDNNCEYSSKCFLYHVISSILYYTNPVIIFYVFYISTPNFHIQVRNLFSNKRI
;
A
#
# COMPACT_ATOMS: atom_id res chain seq x y z
N ILE A 1 -8.82 -15.32 -12.02
CA ILE A 1 -8.01 -16.38 -12.66
C ILE A 1 -7.26 -17.09 -11.54
N PRO A 2 -7.30 -18.43 -11.41
CA PRO A 2 -6.63 -19.13 -10.32
C PRO A 2 -5.12 -19.03 -10.52
N LEU A 3 -4.48 -18.16 -9.73
CA LEU A 3 -3.05 -17.87 -9.77
C LEU A 3 -2.20 -19.15 -9.61
N ILE A 4 -2.61 -20.04 -8.71
CA ILE A 4 -1.91 -21.29 -8.34
C ILE A 4 -1.58 -22.21 -9.52
N ILE A 5 -2.37 -22.20 -10.60
CA ILE A 5 -2.19 -23.12 -11.74
C ILE A 5 -0.98 -22.73 -12.59
N TYR A 6 -0.49 -21.50 -12.46
CA TYR A 6 0.57 -20.96 -13.30
C TYR A 6 1.93 -20.85 -12.59
N TYR A 7 2.03 -21.28 -11.33
CA TYR A 7 3.28 -21.29 -10.57
C TYR A 7 3.88 -22.69 -10.51
N ASP A 8 5.19 -22.78 -10.74
CA ASP A 8 6.01 -23.96 -10.50
C ASP A 8 7.12 -23.61 -9.51
N VAL A 9 7.66 -24.60 -8.81
CA VAL A 9 8.76 -24.42 -7.86
C VAL A 9 10.05 -24.87 -8.53
N SER A 10 10.97 -23.92 -8.76
CA SER A 10 12.29 -24.21 -9.30
C SER A 10 13.06 -25.14 -8.36
N ASN A 11 14.05 -25.86 -8.89
CA ASN A 11 14.91 -26.74 -8.08
C ASN A 11 15.68 -26.01 -6.97
N ALA A 12 15.76 -24.67 -7.04
CA ALA A 12 16.34 -23.81 -6.01
C ALA A 12 15.31 -23.32 -4.97
N GLY A 13 14.04 -23.74 -5.09
CA GLY A 13 12.95 -23.35 -4.20
C GLY A 13 12.29 -22.01 -4.53
N GLN A 14 12.51 -21.46 -5.73
CA GLN A 14 11.89 -20.21 -6.18
C GLN A 14 10.57 -20.50 -6.87
N CYS A 15 9.50 -19.78 -6.53
CA CYS A 15 8.23 -19.89 -7.26
C CYS A 15 8.33 -19.08 -8.56
N GLU A 16 8.26 -19.75 -9.70
CA GLU A 16 8.33 -19.14 -11.02
C GLU A 16 7.01 -19.31 -11.77
N ILE A 17 6.67 -18.33 -12.60
CA ILE A 17 5.50 -18.42 -13.46
C ILE A 17 5.90 -19.19 -14.73
N PHE A 18 5.33 -20.37 -14.95
CA PHE A 18 5.73 -21.25 -16.06
C PHE A 18 5.28 -20.72 -17.44
N LEU A 19 4.15 -20.01 -17.52
CA LEU A 19 3.68 -19.40 -18.77
C LEU A 19 4.20 -17.96 -18.91
N ILE A 20 5.04 -17.73 -19.91
CA ILE A 20 5.57 -16.39 -20.25
C ILE A 20 4.44 -15.38 -20.48
N GLU A 21 3.40 -15.74 -21.25
CA GLU A 21 2.26 -14.85 -21.52
C GLU A 21 1.52 -14.44 -20.24
N TYR A 22 1.37 -15.38 -19.31
CA TYR A 22 0.76 -15.12 -18.02
C TYR A 22 1.67 -14.27 -17.12
N SER A 23 2.99 -14.48 -17.18
CA SER A 23 3.97 -13.66 -16.47
C SER A 23 3.86 -12.20 -16.92
N TYR A 24 3.85 -11.94 -18.23
CA TYR A 24 3.62 -10.59 -18.79
C TYR A 24 2.29 -10.01 -18.33
N TYR A 25 1.19 -10.76 -18.43
CA TYR A 25 -0.12 -10.27 -17.99
C TYR A 25 -0.16 -9.94 -16.49
N TYR A 26 0.37 -10.83 -15.66
CA TYR A 26 0.41 -10.66 -14.20
C TYR A 26 1.24 -9.44 -13.80
N LEU A 27 2.43 -9.29 -14.39
CA LEU A 27 3.33 -8.21 -14.05
C LEU A 27 2.79 -6.84 -14.49
N TYR A 28 2.31 -6.72 -15.73
CA TYR A 28 1.81 -5.44 -16.24
C TYR A 28 0.45 -5.05 -15.67
N VAL A 29 -0.50 -5.99 -15.60
CA VAL A 29 -1.88 -5.68 -15.19
C VAL A 29 -2.00 -5.66 -13.67
N PHE A 30 -1.49 -6.67 -12.97
CA PHE A 30 -1.66 -6.77 -11.51
C PHE A 30 -0.62 -5.94 -10.77
N GLN A 31 0.67 -6.18 -11.00
CA GLN A 31 1.71 -5.52 -10.22
C GLN A 31 1.83 -4.02 -10.56
N ILE A 32 2.06 -3.69 -11.83
CA ILE A 32 2.29 -2.28 -12.21
C ILE A 32 0.99 -1.48 -12.17
N SER A 33 -0.08 -1.96 -12.79
CA SER A 33 -1.29 -1.16 -12.95
C SER A 33 -2.17 -1.16 -11.69
N LEU A 34 -2.63 -2.34 -11.24
CA LEU A 34 -3.60 -2.45 -10.14
C LEU A 34 -3.00 -2.24 -8.76
N HIS A 35 -1.76 -2.69 -8.53
CA HIS A 35 -1.10 -2.56 -7.21
C HIS A 35 -0.26 -1.29 -7.10
N GLY A 36 0.20 -0.73 -8.23
CA GLY A 36 1.04 0.46 -8.27
C GLY A 36 0.31 1.73 -8.70
N LEU A 37 0.17 1.89 -10.01
CA LEU A 37 -0.26 3.16 -10.62
C LEU A 37 -1.68 3.58 -10.21
N ILE A 38 -2.65 2.67 -10.26
CA ILE A 38 -4.04 2.97 -9.95
C ILE A 38 -4.17 3.43 -8.48
N PRO A 39 -3.69 2.70 -7.47
CA PRO A 39 -3.73 3.15 -6.08
C PRO A 39 -3.07 4.51 -5.88
N ILE A 40 -1.90 4.74 -6.47
CA ILE A 40 -1.17 6.02 -6.33
C ILE A 40 -2.00 7.18 -6.91
N ILE A 41 -2.54 7.01 -8.12
CA ILE A 41 -3.34 8.03 -8.79
C ILE A 41 -4.63 8.31 -8.00
N PHE A 42 -5.38 7.28 -7.65
CA PHE A 42 -6.66 7.43 -6.93
C PHE A 42 -6.46 8.02 -5.54
N LEU A 43 -5.49 7.54 -4.76
CA LEU A 43 -5.22 8.08 -3.41
C LEU A 43 -4.71 9.52 -3.45
N SER A 44 -3.94 9.89 -4.48
CA SER A 44 -3.49 11.27 -4.68
C SER A 44 -4.67 12.20 -5.00
N ILE A 45 -5.53 11.83 -5.94
CA ILE A 45 -6.69 12.64 -6.34
C ILE A 45 -7.68 12.75 -5.17
N LEU A 46 -8.06 11.62 -4.58
CA LEU A 46 -9.02 11.60 -3.46
C LEU A 46 -8.45 12.31 -2.23
N GLY A 47 -7.17 12.14 -1.93
CA GLY A 47 -6.48 12.84 -0.85
C GLY A 47 -6.52 14.36 -1.02
N LEU A 48 -6.19 14.86 -2.22
CA LEU A 48 -6.24 16.29 -2.54
C LEU A 48 -7.66 16.86 -2.50
N LEU A 49 -8.64 16.13 -3.03
CA LEU A 49 -10.05 16.52 -2.98
C LEU A 49 -10.55 16.63 -1.54
N THR A 50 -10.24 15.63 -0.72
CA THR A 50 -10.62 15.60 0.70
C THR A 50 -10.01 16.80 1.45
N PHE A 51 -8.74 17.11 1.18
CA PHE A 51 -8.05 18.26 1.78
C PHE A 51 -8.70 19.60 1.36
N LYS A 52 -9.04 19.75 0.07
CA LYS A 52 -9.74 20.96 -0.43
C LYS A 52 -11.11 21.13 0.20
N GLN A 53 -11.88 20.04 0.31
CA GLN A 53 -13.20 20.06 0.93
C GLN A 53 -13.13 20.46 2.41
N LEU A 54 -12.17 19.92 3.16
CA LEU A 54 -11.97 20.31 4.56
C LEU A 54 -11.69 21.81 4.70
N LYS A 55 -10.83 22.37 3.84
CA LYS A 55 -10.50 23.80 3.87
C LYS A 55 -11.72 24.68 3.60
N LEU A 56 -12.62 24.24 2.71
CA LEU A 56 -13.88 24.93 2.43
C LEU A 56 -14.85 24.86 3.62
N ILE A 57 -15.04 23.67 4.21
CA ILE A 57 -15.93 23.48 5.37
C ILE A 57 -15.42 24.29 6.56
N ALA A 58 -14.11 24.29 6.81
CA ALA A 58 -13.49 25.04 7.90
C ALA A 58 -13.67 26.56 7.76
N LYS A 59 -13.75 27.08 6.54
CA LYS A 59 -14.01 28.49 6.28
C LYS A 59 -15.46 28.88 6.56
N HIS A 60 -16.42 27.97 6.35
CA HIS A 60 -17.84 28.26 6.46
C HIS A 60 -18.46 27.92 7.83
N ASN A 61 -17.93 26.94 8.57
CA ASN A 61 -18.51 26.50 9.84
C ASN A 61 -17.44 26.21 10.91
N PRO A 62 -17.13 27.17 11.82
CA PRO A 62 -16.12 27.00 12.87
C PRO A 62 -16.58 26.15 14.07
N SER A 63 -17.61 25.30 13.90
CA SER A 63 -18.19 24.51 15.00
C SER A 63 -17.24 23.44 15.55
N ASN A 64 -17.48 22.96 16.78
CA ASN A 64 -16.69 21.89 17.42
C ASN A 64 -16.63 20.57 16.61
N HIS A 65 -17.60 20.30 15.73
CA HIS A 65 -17.56 19.16 14.82
C HIS A 65 -16.39 19.21 13.83
N LEU A 66 -15.91 20.42 13.52
CA LEU A 66 -14.77 20.64 12.63
C LEU A 66 -13.49 19.99 13.15
N ASN A 67 -13.29 19.92 14.47
CA ASN A 67 -12.07 19.32 15.05
C ASN A 67 -12.05 17.80 14.82
N SER A 68 -13.20 17.14 14.96
CA SER A 68 -13.35 15.70 14.68
C SER A 68 -13.18 15.41 13.18
N ASP A 69 -13.81 16.20 12.32
CA ASP A 69 -13.68 16.03 10.86
C ASP A 69 -12.25 16.30 10.39
N ARG A 70 -11.60 17.31 10.96
CA ARG A 70 -10.19 17.63 10.69
C ARG A 70 -9.26 16.50 11.12
N GLN A 71 -9.52 15.87 12.26
CA GLN A 71 -8.75 14.72 12.73
C GLN A 71 -8.89 13.52 11.79
N LEU A 72 -10.11 13.19 11.36
CA LEU A 72 -10.37 12.12 10.39
C LEU A 72 -9.72 12.39 9.03
N VAL A 73 -9.75 13.64 8.54
CA VAL A 73 -9.12 14.01 7.27
C VAL A 73 -7.60 13.93 7.36
N HIS A 74 -7.00 14.43 8.45
CA HIS A 74 -5.56 14.30 8.68
C HIS A 74 -5.13 12.83 8.73
N MET A 75 -5.88 11.98 9.43
CA MET A 75 -5.61 10.55 9.47
C MET A 75 -5.64 9.93 8.08
N ARG A 76 -6.68 10.19 7.28
CA ARG A 76 -6.79 9.68 5.90
C ARG A 76 -5.65 10.16 5.02
N LEU A 77 -5.25 11.43 5.15
CA LEU A 77 -4.13 11.99 4.40
C LEU A 77 -2.81 11.31 4.78
N LEU A 78 -2.59 11.06 6.07
CA LEU A 78 -1.41 10.37 6.59
C LEU A 78 -1.34 8.92 6.09
N MET A 79 -2.49 8.22 6.05
CA MET A 79 -2.60 6.89 5.45
C MET A 79 -2.29 6.90 3.96
N SER A 80 -2.87 7.85 3.19
CA SER A 80 -2.59 7.97 1.76
C SER A 80 -1.11 8.23 1.49
N ILE A 81 -0.48 9.12 2.25
CA ILE A 81 0.96 9.40 2.13
C ILE A 81 1.78 8.15 2.45
N ALA A 82 1.45 7.45 3.55
CA ALA A 82 2.16 6.23 3.94
C ALA A 82 2.09 5.16 2.84
N ILE A 83 0.90 4.92 2.28
CA ILE A 83 0.69 3.96 1.18
C ILE A 83 1.47 4.37 -0.07
N ILE A 84 1.44 5.65 -0.44
CA ILE A 84 2.14 6.13 -1.65
C ILE A 84 3.65 5.96 -1.47
N LEU A 85 4.21 6.42 -0.35
CA LEU A 85 5.65 6.38 -0.10
C LEU A 85 6.22 4.96 -0.05
N SER A 86 5.48 4.01 0.50
CA SER A 86 5.87 2.60 0.55
C SER A 86 5.67 1.87 -0.78
N SER A 87 4.69 2.30 -1.60
CA SER A 87 4.40 1.68 -2.90
C SER A 87 5.37 2.14 -3.99
N ILE A 88 5.93 3.35 -3.90
CA ILE A 88 6.86 3.87 -4.90
C ILE A 88 8.09 2.97 -5.11
N PRO A 89 8.86 2.57 -4.07
CA PRO A 89 10.01 1.68 -4.24
C PRO A 89 9.65 0.36 -4.94
N HIS A 90 8.53 -0.24 -4.55
CA HIS A 90 8.06 -1.48 -5.14
C HIS A 90 7.63 -1.32 -6.60
N CYS A 91 6.97 -0.22 -6.94
CA CYS A 91 6.64 0.08 -8.33
C CYS A 91 7.89 0.28 -9.19
N ILE A 92 8.88 1.03 -8.69
CA ILE A 92 10.14 1.26 -9.40
C ILE A 92 10.85 -0.07 -9.65
N GLU A 93 10.89 -0.93 -8.64
CA GLU A 93 11.47 -2.26 -8.75
C GLU A 93 10.80 -3.10 -9.84
N GLN A 94 9.47 -3.21 -9.82
CA GLN A 94 8.71 -4.00 -10.79
C GLN A 94 8.84 -3.45 -12.21
N ILE A 95 8.90 -2.12 -12.37
CA ILE A 95 9.18 -1.50 -13.68
C ILE A 95 10.60 -1.82 -14.14
N HIS A 96 11.59 -1.77 -13.24
CA HIS A 96 12.97 -2.11 -13.57
C HIS A 96 13.09 -3.58 -13.98
N GLU A 97 12.47 -4.50 -13.24
CA GLU A 97 12.42 -5.93 -13.57
C GLU A 97 11.86 -6.17 -14.97
N VAL A 98 10.75 -5.49 -15.33
CA VAL A 98 10.15 -5.58 -16.67
C VAL A 98 11.06 -5.02 -17.77
N VAL A 99 11.58 -3.81 -17.59
CA VAL A 99 12.34 -3.10 -18.64
C VAL A 99 13.69 -3.77 -18.90
N PHE A 100 14.27 -4.40 -17.88
CA PHE A 100 15.59 -5.00 -17.95
C PHE A 100 15.57 -6.54 -17.88
N SER A 101 14.41 -7.18 -17.99
CA SER A 101 14.24 -8.64 -17.87
C SER A 101 15.08 -9.45 -18.87
N ASP A 102 15.35 -8.90 -20.06
CA ASP A 102 16.10 -9.59 -21.13
C ASP A 102 17.62 -9.42 -21.01
N ASN A 103 18.07 -8.46 -20.21
CA ASN A 103 19.48 -8.31 -19.94
C ASN A 103 19.81 -9.26 -18.80
N ASN A 104 20.69 -10.25 -19.05
CA ASN A 104 21.30 -11.14 -18.05
C ASN A 104 22.10 -10.36 -16.98
N CYS A 105 21.48 -9.39 -16.32
CA CYS A 105 22.01 -8.67 -15.20
C CYS A 105 22.08 -9.68 -14.05
N GLU A 106 23.28 -10.20 -13.79
CA GLU A 106 23.58 -10.90 -12.55
C GLU A 106 22.95 -10.12 -11.39
N TYR A 107 22.13 -10.81 -10.59
CA TYR A 107 21.50 -10.24 -9.40
C TYR A 107 22.58 -9.73 -8.45
N SER A 108 22.94 -8.46 -8.60
CA SER A 108 23.90 -7.79 -7.73
C SER A 108 23.34 -7.77 -6.31
N SER A 109 24.20 -7.94 -5.31
CA SER A 109 23.83 -7.85 -3.89
C SER A 109 23.10 -6.54 -3.55
N LYS A 110 23.37 -5.46 -4.30
CA LYS A 110 22.65 -4.18 -4.18
C LYS A 110 21.20 -4.26 -4.64
N CYS A 111 20.93 -4.98 -5.73
CA CYS A 111 19.59 -5.20 -6.25
C CYS A 111 18.76 -6.04 -5.26
N PHE A 112 19.37 -7.10 -4.71
CA PHE A 112 18.72 -7.90 -3.67
C PHE A 112 18.41 -7.09 -2.40
N LEU A 113 19.34 -6.25 -1.93
CA LEU A 113 19.08 -5.39 -0.77
C LEU A 113 17.95 -4.38 -1.05
N TYR A 114 17.90 -3.82 -2.26
CA TYR A 114 16.78 -2.95 -2.67
C TYR A 114 15.45 -3.70 -2.68
N HIS A 115 15.42 -4.92 -3.24
CA HIS A 115 14.24 -5.80 -3.23
C HIS A 115 13.70 -6.04 -1.83
N VAL A 116 14.58 -6.35 -0.87
CA VAL A 116 14.20 -6.60 0.52
C VAL A 116 13.60 -5.34 1.16
N ILE A 117 14.23 -4.17 0.99
CA ILE A 117 13.72 -2.92 1.57
C ILE A 117 12.37 -2.54 0.95
N SER A 118 12.29 -2.60 -0.38
CA SER A 118 11.09 -2.34 -1.17
C SER A 118 9.92 -3.23 -0.74
N SER A 119 10.17 -4.53 -0.65
CA SER A 119 9.17 -5.52 -0.21
C SER A 119 8.71 -5.28 1.23
N ILE A 120 9.64 -5.04 2.17
CA ILE A 120 9.28 -4.75 3.56
C ILE A 120 8.41 -3.51 3.63
N LEU A 121 8.77 -2.42 2.96
CA LEU A 121 7.98 -1.19 2.95
C LEU A 121 6.57 -1.44 2.41
N TYR A 122 6.44 -2.16 1.30
CA TYR A 122 5.15 -2.42 0.69
C TYR A 122 4.26 -3.35 1.55
N TYR A 123 4.78 -4.50 1.99
CA TYR A 123 3.98 -5.47 2.73
C TYR A 123 3.68 -5.06 4.19
N THR A 124 4.44 -4.11 4.75
CA THR A 124 4.12 -3.54 6.07
C THR A 124 3.05 -2.45 6.02
N ASN A 125 2.55 -2.08 4.84
CA ASN A 125 1.47 -1.09 4.68
C ASN A 125 0.25 -1.32 5.56
N PRO A 126 -0.37 -2.53 5.60
CA PRO A 126 -1.53 -2.77 6.44
C PRO A 126 -1.24 -2.53 7.92
N VAL A 127 -0.02 -2.85 8.37
CA VAL A 127 0.43 -2.66 9.75
C VAL A 127 0.58 -1.17 10.05
N ILE A 128 1.21 -0.41 9.17
CA ILE A 128 1.37 1.04 9.31
C ILE A 128 0.00 1.73 9.35
N ILE A 129 -0.91 1.38 8.44
CA ILE A 129 -2.28 1.93 8.39
C ILE A 129 -3.01 1.62 9.70
N PHE A 130 -2.90 0.40 10.22
CA PHE A 130 -3.49 0.04 11.50
C PHE A 130 -2.99 0.95 12.63
N TYR A 131 -1.68 1.18 12.73
CA TYR A 131 -1.12 2.07 13.74
C TYR A 131 -1.52 3.53 13.55
N VAL A 132 -1.59 4.02 12.31
CA VAL A 132 -2.11 5.35 12.00
C VAL A 132 -3.57 5.48 12.45
N PHE A 133 -4.40 4.46 12.19
CA PHE A 133 -5.79 4.42 12.61
C PHE A 133 -5.92 4.43 14.14
N TYR A 134 -5.09 3.60 14.78
CA TYR A 134 -5.03 3.46 16.22
C TYR A 134 -4.71 4.81 16.86
N ILE A 135 -3.52 5.34 16.62
CA ILE A 135 -3.03 6.58 17.25
C ILE A 135 -3.95 7.78 16.95
N SER A 136 -4.54 7.83 15.74
CA SER A 136 -5.32 9.00 15.33
C SER A 136 -6.77 8.99 15.81
N THR A 137 -7.32 7.88 16.33
CA THR A 137 -8.76 7.80 16.65
C THR A 137 -9.00 7.34 18.09
N PRO A 138 -9.34 8.25 19.03
CA PRO A 138 -9.54 7.88 20.44
C PRO A 138 -10.70 6.89 20.65
N ASN A 139 -11.75 6.97 19.82
CA ASN A 139 -12.85 6.00 19.85
C ASN A 139 -12.39 4.59 19.49
N PHE A 140 -11.42 4.45 18.59
CA PHE A 140 -10.89 3.15 18.21
C PHE A 140 -10.08 2.52 19.34
N HIS A 141 -9.31 3.32 20.11
CA HIS A 141 -8.66 2.83 21.33
C HIS A 141 -9.66 2.21 22.30
N ILE A 142 -10.80 2.86 22.51
CA ILE A 142 -11.86 2.36 23.41
C ILE A 142 -12.45 1.05 22.86
N GLN A 143 -12.72 0.96 21.56
CA GLN A 143 -13.24 -0.26 20.94
C GLN A 143 -12.25 -1.43 21.00
N VAL A 144 -10.97 -1.18 20.69
CA VAL A 144 -9.90 -2.18 20.81
C VAL A 144 -9.76 -2.65 22.25
N ARG A 145 -9.76 -1.70 23.21
CA ARG A 145 -9.75 -2.03 24.64
C ARG A 145 -10.97 -2.85 25.02
N ASN A 146 -12.17 -2.54 24.53
CA ASN A 146 -13.39 -3.31 24.82
C ASN A 146 -13.34 -4.72 24.22
N LEU A 147 -12.75 -4.92 23.04
CA LEU A 147 -12.50 -6.23 22.45
C LEU A 147 -11.62 -7.11 23.35
N PHE A 148 -10.56 -6.54 23.93
CA PHE A 148 -9.64 -7.27 24.83
C PHE A 148 -10.12 -7.30 26.29
N SER A 149 -10.95 -6.34 26.71
CA SER A 149 -11.48 -6.21 28.07
C SER A 149 -12.84 -6.87 28.25
N ASN A 150 -13.52 -7.29 27.17
CA ASN A 150 -14.60 -8.27 27.24
C ASN A 150 -14.00 -9.62 27.65
N LYS A 151 -13.67 -9.70 28.94
CA LYS A 151 -13.62 -10.95 29.69
C LYS A 151 -14.95 -11.65 29.43
N ARG A 152 -14.85 -12.83 28.83
CA ARG A 152 -15.89 -13.85 28.67
C ARG A 152 -16.88 -13.77 29.83
N ILE A 153 -18.15 -13.53 29.51
CA ILE A 153 -19.28 -14.06 30.30
C ILE A 153 -19.35 -15.55 29.99
#